data_AF-A0A2S2PKY9-F1
#
_entry.id   AF-A0A2S2PKY9-F1
#
_cell.length_a   1.000
_cell.length_b   1.000
_cell.length_c   1.000
_cell.angle_alpha   90.00
_cell.angle_beta   90.00
_cell.angle_gamma   90.00
#
_symmetry.space_group_name_H-M   'P 1'
#
loop_
_entity.id
_entity.type
_entity.pdbx_description
1 polymer ?
#
loop_
_entity_poly.entity_id
_entity_poly.type
_entity_poly.pdbx_seq_one_letter_code
_entity_poly.pdbx_strand_id
1 'polypeptide(L)'
;EHVMVDMLEGEICLWLHKWKQQPMTERPCTALESYMHCDEDVFPTIKKLLQILSTLPVSVASAERSFSTLRRLKTWLRSRMSEDRLSALCLLNVYNKINILDQIDHIIDIFANL
;
A
#
# COMPACT_ATOMS: atom_id res chain seq x y z
N GLU A 1 -10.56 27.37 14.95
CA GLU A 1 -9.28 26.65 14.91
C GLU A 1 -8.59 26.62 16.28
N HIS A 2 -8.33 27.76 16.92
CA HIS A 2 -7.72 27.84 18.27
C HIS A 2 -8.38 27.00 19.37
N VAL A 3 -9.71 27.04 19.50
CA VAL A 3 -10.45 26.32 20.55
C VAL A 3 -10.27 24.79 20.52
N MET A 4 -10.07 24.20 19.33
CA MET A 4 -9.83 22.77 19.19
C MET A 4 -8.42 22.37 19.64
N VAL A 5 -7.43 23.26 19.45
CA VAL A 5 -6.04 23.03 19.86
C VAL A 5 -5.92 23.10 21.37
N ASP A 6 -6.56 24.08 22.00
CA ASP A 6 -6.55 24.24 23.46
C ASP A 6 -7.23 23.05 24.18
N MET A 7 -8.32 22.53 23.61
CA MET A 7 -9.01 21.34 24.15
C MET A 7 -8.14 20.08 24.03
N LEU A 8 -7.45 19.91 22.89
CA LEU A 8 -6.53 18.79 22.69
C LEU A 8 -5.34 18.86 23.67
N GLU A 9 -4.78 20.04 23.90
CA GLU A 9 -3.68 20.23 24.85
C GLU A 9 -4.11 19.85 26.28
N GLY A 10 -5.33 20.23 26.67
CA GLY A 10 -5.96 19.82 27.93
C GLY A 10 -6.13 18.30 28.06
N GLU A 11 -6.70 17.65 27.03
CA GLU A 11 -6.84 16.19 27.01
C GLU A 11 -5.47 15.49 27.11
N ILE A 12 -4.46 15.95 26.37
CA ILE A 12 -3.10 15.38 26.38
C ILE A 12 -2.48 15.50 27.78
N CYS A 13 -2.61 16.66 28.42
CA CYS A 13 -2.09 16.86 29.77
C CYS A 13 -2.72 15.89 30.78
N LEU A 14 -4.05 15.74 30.73
CA LEU A 14 -4.79 14.82 31.61
C LEU A 14 -4.42 13.36 31.34
N TRP A 15 -4.27 12.97 30.08
CA TRP A 15 -3.86 11.62 29.69
C TRP A 15 -2.44 11.29 30.13
N LEU A 16 -1.49 12.21 29.94
CA LEU A 16 -0.12 12.04 30.43
C LEU A 16 -0.08 11.96 31.96
N HIS A 17 -0.90 12.76 32.64
CA HIS A 17 -1.00 12.72 34.09
C HIS A 17 -1.55 11.37 34.58
N LYS A 18 -2.62 10.86 33.96
CA LYS A 18 -3.18 9.52 34.24
C LYS A 18 -2.09 8.46 34.21
N TRP A 19 -1.32 8.39 33.12
CA TRP A 19 -0.29 7.36 32.97
C TRP A 19 0.94 7.57 33.85
N LYS A 20 1.28 8.82 34.19
CA LYS A 20 2.36 9.11 35.15
C LYS A 20 2.06 8.57 36.55
N GLN A 21 0.80 8.56 36.96
CA GLN A 21 0.38 8.02 38.26
C GLN A 21 0.33 6.49 38.30
N GLN A 22 0.21 5.83 37.15
CA GLN A 22 0.16 4.36 37.08
C GLN A 22 1.57 3.75 37.11
N PRO A 23 1.76 2.58 37.77
CA PRO A 23 3.01 1.83 37.74
C PRO A 23 3.34 1.40 36.30
N MET A 24 4.64 1.27 35.98
CA MET A 24 5.10 0.97 34.61
C MET A 24 4.52 -0.33 34.04
N THR A 25 4.21 -1.30 34.89
CA THR A 25 3.60 -2.59 34.53
C THR A 25 2.17 -2.49 34.01
N GLU A 26 1.44 -1.42 34.36
CA GLU A 26 0.06 -1.20 33.91
C GLU A 26 -0.02 -0.25 32.70
N ARG A 27 1.13 0.28 32.26
CA ARG A 27 1.16 1.18 31.11
C ARG A 27 1.13 0.35 29.83
N PRO A 28 0.20 0.63 28.91
CA PRO A 28 0.12 -0.06 27.63
C PRO A 28 1.42 0.14 26.85
N CYS A 29 1.97 -0.95 26.32
CA CYS A 29 3.19 -0.92 25.51
C CYS A 29 2.90 -0.58 24.05
N THR A 30 1.66 -0.78 23.61
CA THR A 30 1.24 -0.56 22.21
C THR A 30 0.14 0.49 22.10
N ALA A 31 0.10 1.22 20.97
CA ALA A 31 -1.00 2.13 20.62
C ALA A 31 -2.38 1.43 20.66
N LEU A 32 -2.43 0.16 20.25
CA LEU A 32 -3.64 -0.67 20.30
C LEU A 32 -4.10 -0.95 21.73
N GLU A 33 -3.19 -1.34 22.63
CA GLU A 33 -3.54 -1.54 24.05
C GLU A 33 -3.98 -0.23 24.70
N SER A 34 -3.31 0.87 24.35
CA SER A 34 -3.68 2.22 24.78
C SER A 34 -5.09 2.58 24.31
N TYR A 35 -5.43 2.25 23.07
CA TYR A 35 -6.75 2.44 22.49
C TYR A 35 -7.81 1.63 23.24
N MET A 36 -7.52 0.39 23.62
CA MET A 36 -8.45 -0.48 24.36
C MET A 36 -8.75 0.05 25.77
N HIS A 37 -7.77 0.67 26.45
CA HIS A 37 -7.90 1.23 27.81
C HIS A 37 -8.28 2.72 27.84
N CYS A 38 -8.60 3.30 26.69
CA CYS A 38 -9.01 4.69 26.54
C CYS A 38 -10.54 4.79 26.56
N ASP A 39 -11.09 5.55 27.51
CA ASP A 39 -12.52 5.88 27.57
C ASP A 39 -12.83 7.01 26.59
N GLU A 40 -13.78 6.78 25.69
CA GLU A 40 -14.15 7.76 24.65
C GLU A 40 -14.85 8.99 25.25
N ASP A 41 -15.58 8.82 26.36
CA ASP A 41 -16.28 9.91 27.04
C ASP A 41 -15.32 10.89 27.75
N VAL A 42 -14.14 10.41 28.14
CA VAL A 42 -13.14 11.21 28.88
C VAL A 42 -12.05 11.75 27.94
N PHE A 43 -11.69 10.99 26.91
CA PHE A 43 -10.59 11.34 26.01
C PHE A 43 -10.97 11.12 24.53
N PRO A 44 -12.01 11.80 24.01
CA PRO A 44 -12.55 11.55 22.68
C PRO A 44 -11.53 11.87 21.57
N THR A 45 -10.69 12.89 21.76
CA THR A 45 -9.70 13.30 20.74
C THR A 45 -8.51 12.34 20.75
N ILE A 46 -8.05 11.93 21.94
CA ILE A 46 -6.97 10.95 22.08
C ILE A 46 -7.38 9.57 21.57
N LYS A 47 -8.61 9.12 21.83
CA LYS A 47 -9.14 7.85 21.30
C LYS A 47 -9.06 7.80 19.78
N LYS A 48 -9.46 8.88 19.09
CA LYS A 48 -9.36 9.01 17.63
C LYS A 48 -7.90 9.03 17.15
N LEU A 49 -7.01 9.74 17.84
CA LEU A 49 -5.57 9.73 17.56
C LEU A 49 -4.96 8.33 17.70
N LEU A 50 -5.32 7.59 18.75
CA LEU A 50 -4.88 6.21 18.98
C LEU A 50 -5.46 5.25 17.95
N GLN A 51 -6.69 5.46 17.48
CA GLN A 51 -7.29 4.69 16.40
C GLN A 51 -6.55 4.92 15.08
N ILE A 52 -6.26 6.18 14.74
CA ILE A 52 -5.43 6.52 13.57
C ILE A 52 -4.06 5.87 13.72
N LEU A 53 -3.41 6.00 14.87
CA LEU A 53 -2.09 5.40 15.12
C LEU A 53 -2.09 3.87 15.03
N SER A 54 -3.19 3.22 15.44
CA SER A 54 -3.35 1.76 15.40
C SER A 54 -3.75 1.23 14.01
N THR A 55 -4.39 2.05 13.19
CA THR A 55 -4.84 1.71 11.82
C THR A 55 -3.84 2.13 10.75
N LEU A 56 -3.06 3.18 11.02
CA LEU A 56 -1.81 3.43 10.31
C LEU A 56 -0.96 2.16 10.47
N PRO A 57 -0.47 1.56 9.37
CA PRO A 57 0.29 0.33 9.45
C PRO A 57 1.42 0.57 10.44
N VAL A 58 1.37 -0.13 11.58
CA VAL A 58 2.34 -0.05 12.67
C VAL A 58 3.77 -0.45 12.23
N SER A 59 3.95 -0.72 10.95
CA SER A 59 5.26 -0.63 10.34
C SER A 59 5.17 0.17 9.04
N VAL A 60 5.87 1.29 9.04
CA VAL A 60 6.44 1.90 7.84
C VAL A 60 7.01 0.79 6.94
N ALA A 61 7.61 -0.26 7.53
CA ALA A 61 8.09 -1.45 6.81
C ALA A 61 7.00 -2.29 6.10
N SER A 62 5.78 -2.45 6.62
CA SER A 62 4.69 -3.19 5.94
C SER A 62 4.11 -2.40 4.79
N ALA A 63 3.96 -1.08 4.95
CA ALA A 63 3.60 -0.18 3.87
C ALA A 63 4.70 -0.14 2.80
N GLU A 64 5.96 0.04 3.17
CA GLU A 64 7.12 0.02 2.26
C GLU A 64 7.26 -1.33 1.54
N ARG A 65 7.06 -2.46 2.24
CA ARG A 65 7.08 -3.80 1.65
C ARG A 65 5.92 -3.98 0.66
N SER A 66 4.73 -3.49 0.99
CA SER A 66 3.56 -3.55 0.10
C SER A 66 3.72 -2.64 -1.13
N PHE A 67 4.25 -1.43 -0.98
CA PHE A 67 4.55 -0.55 -2.10
C PHE A 67 5.72 -1.06 -2.95
N SER A 68 6.74 -1.67 -2.34
CA SER A 68 7.87 -2.29 -3.04
C SER A 68 7.42 -3.49 -3.88
N THR A 69 6.58 -4.37 -3.31
CA THR A 69 6.00 -5.51 -4.05
C THR A 69 5.12 -5.04 -5.20
N LEU A 70 4.26 -4.05 -4.99
CA LEU A 70 3.47 -3.44 -6.07
C LEU A 70 4.32 -2.80 -7.16
N ARG A 71 5.39 -2.09 -6.80
CA ARG A 71 6.33 -1.49 -7.76
C ARG A 71 7.04 -2.56 -8.60
N ARG A 72 7.46 -3.67 -7.98
CA ARG A 72 8.04 -4.83 -8.68
C ARG A 72 7.04 -5.47 -9.63
N LEU A 73 5.81 -5.72 -9.21
CA LEU A 73 4.75 -6.28 -10.05
C LEU A 73 4.44 -5.38 -11.25
N LYS A 74 4.26 -4.06 -11.03
CA LYS A 74 4.03 -3.08 -12.09
C LYS A 74 5.18 -3.03 -13.09
N THR A 75 6.42 -3.14 -12.59
CA THR A 75 7.61 -3.19 -13.45
C THR A 75 7.61 -4.44 -14.29
N TRP A 76 7.41 -5.61 -13.68
CA TRP A 76 7.37 -6.90 -14.36
C TRP A 76 6.29 -6.95 -15.45
N LEU A 77 5.07 -6.50 -15.15
CA LEU A 77 3.99 -6.39 -16.13
C LEU A 77 4.37 -5.50 -17.31
N ARG A 78 4.97 -4.33 -17.04
CA ARG A 78 5.37 -3.38 -18.09
C ARG A 78 6.53 -3.89 -18.94
N SER A 79 7.52 -4.55 -18.33
CA SER A 79 8.63 -5.17 -19.06
C SER A 79 8.14 -6.34 -19.89
N ARG A 80 7.29 -7.22 -19.34
CA ARG A 80 6.69 -8.33 -20.09
C ARG A 80 5.85 -7.85 -21.28
N MET A 81 4.95 -6.88 -21.08
CA MET A 81 4.19 -6.28 -22.18
C MET A 81 5.07 -5.63 -23.26
N SER A 82 6.21 -5.06 -22.86
CA SER A 82 7.15 -4.44 -23.80
C SER A 82 7.98 -5.48 -24.54
N GLU A 83 8.36 -6.56 -23.86
CA GLU A 83 9.08 -7.70 -24.41
C GLU A 83 8.19 -8.51 -25.37
N ASP A 84 6.95 -8.80 -25.02
CA ASP A 84 5.98 -9.48 -25.89
C ASP A 84 5.73 -8.64 -27.16
N ARG A 85 5.51 -7.33 -26.99
CA ARG A 85 5.30 -6.41 -28.11
C ARG A 85 6.56 -6.27 -28.98
N LEU A 86 7.74 -6.16 -28.37
CA LEU A 86 9.00 -6.06 -29.09
C LEU A 86 9.32 -7.36 -29.82
N SER A 87 9.06 -8.51 -29.20
CA SER A 87 9.22 -9.84 -29.81
C SER A 87 8.29 -10.00 -31.00
N ALA A 88 7.02 -9.62 -30.87
CA ALA A 88 6.07 -9.62 -31.97
C ALA A 88 6.51 -8.68 -33.11
N LEU A 89 7.01 -7.47 -32.80
CA LEU A 89 7.54 -6.55 -33.79
C LEU A 89 8.81 -7.06 -34.47
N CYS A 90 9.70 -7.71 -33.71
CA CYS A 90 10.92 -8.29 -34.24
C CYS A 90 10.58 -9.44 -35.18
N LEU A 91 9.63 -10.30 -34.80
CA LEU A 91 9.08 -11.38 -35.60
C LEU A 91 8.48 -10.84 -36.91
N LEU A 92 7.62 -9.82 -36.83
CA LEU A 92 7.03 -9.17 -38.00
C LEU A 92 8.10 -8.56 -38.91
N ASN A 93 9.12 -7.91 -38.34
CA ASN A 93 10.21 -7.30 -39.10
C ASN A 93 11.12 -8.34 -39.78
N VAL A 94 11.38 -9.48 -39.12
CA VAL A 94 12.13 -10.60 -39.71
C VAL A 94 11.33 -11.23 -40.84
N TYR A 95 10.04 -11.52 -40.62
CA TYR A 95 9.17 -12.09 -41.66
C TYR A 95 8.84 -11.11 -42.79
N ASN A 96 8.93 -9.80 -42.59
CA ASN A 96 8.80 -8.82 -43.67
C ASN A 96 10.06 -8.79 -44.55
N LYS A 97 11.24 -9.06 -43.98
CA LYS A 97 12.50 -9.10 -44.74
C LYS A 97 12.68 -10.39 -45.54
N ILE A 98 12.04 -11.47 -45.12
CA ILE A 98 11.96 -12.72 -45.87
C ILE A 98 10.71 -12.58 -46.73
N ASN A 99 10.79 -12.60 -48.06
CA ASN A 99 9.62 -12.45 -48.95
C ASN A 99 8.65 -13.65 -48.80
N ILE A 100 7.85 -13.67 -47.73
CA ILE A 100 6.87 -14.73 -47.40
C ILE A 100 5.48 -14.32 -47.91
N LEU A 101 5.38 -13.27 -48.73
CA LEU A 101 4.12 -12.78 -49.29
C LEU A 101 3.34 -13.88 -50.03
N ASP A 102 4.00 -14.91 -50.55
CA ASP A 102 3.39 -16.09 -51.19
C ASP A 102 2.79 -17.12 -50.21
N GLN A 103 3.08 -17.05 -48.90
CA GLN A 103 2.62 -18.01 -47.88
C GLN A 103 1.83 -17.36 -46.72
N ILE A 104 1.55 -16.05 -46.77
CA ILE A 104 0.77 -15.36 -45.74
C ILE A 104 -0.62 -15.98 -45.58
N ASP A 105 -1.28 -16.32 -46.68
CA ASP A 105 -2.62 -16.94 -46.65
C ASP A 105 -2.61 -18.26 -45.87
N HIS A 106 -1.56 -19.07 -46.03
CA HIS A 106 -1.43 -20.35 -45.33
C HIS A 106 -1.13 -20.17 -43.83
N ILE A 107 -0.47 -19.08 -43.45
CA ILE A 107 -0.18 -18.77 -42.04
C ILE A 107 -1.46 -18.26 -41.35
N ILE A 108 -2.23 -17.40 -42.01
CA ILE A 108 -3.51 -16.90 -41.49
C ILE A 108 -4.48 -18.06 -41.24
N ASP A 109 -4.56 -19.02 -42.17
CA ASP A 109 -5.47 -20.17 -42.04
C ASP A 109 -5.08 -21.12 -40.89
N ILE A 110 -3.77 -21.23 -40.58
CA ILE A 110 -3.29 -22.01 -39.42
C ILE A 110 -3.66 -21.32 -38.11
N PHE A 111 -3.54 -20.00 -38.02
CA PHE A 111 -3.92 -19.25 -36.82
C PHE A 111 -5.44 -19.11 -36.65
N ALA A 112 -6.21 -19.15 -37.74
CA ALA A 112 -7.68 -19.11 -37.69
C ALA A 112 -8.30 -20.45 -37.27
N ASN A 113 -7.60 -21.57 -37.48
CA ASN A 113 -8.04 -22.92 -37.11
C ASN A 113 -7.41 -23.45 -35.81
N LEU A 114 -6.76 -22.58 -35.03
CA LEU A 114 -6.20 -22.85 -33.70
C LEU A 114 -7.11 -22.27 -32.62
#